data_AF-A0A0H2YXE6-F1
#
_entry.id   AF-A0A0H2YXE6-F1
#
_cell.length_a   1.000
_cell.length_b   1.000
_cell.length_c   1.000
_cell.angle_alpha   90.00
_cell.angle_beta   90.00
_cell.angle_gamma   90.00
#
_symmetry.space_group_name_H-M   'P 1'
#
loop_
_entity.id
_entity.type
_entity.pdbx_description
1 polymer ?
#
loop_
_entity_poly.entity_id
_entity_poly.type
_entity_poly.pdbx_seq_one_letter_code
_entity_poly.pdbx_strand_id
1 'polypeptide(L)'
;MLLTDLLHGNTHLLAAESVTGVKPRILGVPGLDTKEVAVALASVCQKLRAFGYISAWGCKTISEVKAYRQNFSQRELMVIWPDFLAWDTVTSTTATAYATARALGLRAKIDQEQGWHKTLSNVGVNGVTGISASVFWDLQESGTDADLLNESGVTTLIRRDGFRFWGNRTCSDDPLFLFENYTRTAQVLADTMAEAHMWAVDKPITATLIRDIVDGINAKFRELKTNGYIVDGSCWFSEESNDAETLKAGKLYIDYDYTPVPPLENLTLRQRITDKYLANLVTSVNSN
;
A
#
# COMPACT_ATOMS: atom_id res chain seq x y z
N MET A 1 5.24 -19.55 -22.64
CA MET A 1 4.04 -18.70 -22.47
C MET A 1 4.35 -17.37 -23.11
N LEU A 2 3.63 -17.00 -24.17
CA LEU A 2 3.92 -15.79 -24.94
C LEU A 2 3.47 -14.56 -24.15
N LEU A 3 4.13 -13.41 -24.32
CA LEU A 3 3.75 -12.13 -23.68
C LEU A 3 2.27 -11.80 -23.90
N THR A 4 1.73 -12.15 -25.07
CA THR A 4 0.31 -12.03 -25.39
C THR A 4 -0.59 -12.82 -24.44
N ASP A 5 -0.23 -14.04 -24.02
CA ASP A 5 -1.06 -14.85 -23.13
C ASP A 5 -1.16 -14.22 -21.73
N LEU A 6 -0.08 -13.61 -21.26
CA LEU A 6 -0.04 -12.86 -20.00
C LEU A 6 -0.88 -11.58 -20.08
N LEU A 7 -0.82 -10.87 -21.21
CA LEU A 7 -1.63 -9.68 -21.44
C LEU A 7 -3.13 -10.01 -21.55
N HIS A 8 -3.49 -11.14 -22.16
CA HIS A 8 -4.86 -11.65 -22.13
C HIS A 8 -5.27 -12.09 -20.71
N GLY A 9 -4.38 -12.71 -19.93
CA GLY A 9 -4.58 -12.99 -18.51
C GLY A 9 -5.02 -11.75 -17.71
N ASN A 10 -4.39 -10.60 -17.98
CA ASN A 10 -4.71 -9.34 -17.33
C ASN A 10 -6.11 -8.80 -17.67
N THR A 11 -6.65 -9.06 -18.87
CA THR A 11 -8.03 -8.66 -19.20
C THR A 11 -9.06 -9.55 -18.50
N HIS A 12 -8.74 -10.82 -18.23
CA HIS A 12 -9.60 -11.70 -17.43
C HIS A 12 -9.75 -11.24 -15.97
N LEU A 13 -8.72 -10.60 -15.40
CA LEU A 13 -8.82 -10.00 -14.06
C LEU A 13 -9.90 -8.91 -13.99
N LEU A 14 -10.11 -8.16 -15.08
CA LEU A 14 -11.17 -7.14 -15.16
C LEU A 14 -12.57 -7.76 -15.16
N ALA A 15 -12.72 -8.96 -15.73
CA ALA A 15 -13.99 -9.67 -15.82
C ALA A 15 -14.26 -10.59 -14.61
N ALA A 16 -13.29 -10.77 -13.71
CA ALA A 16 -13.35 -11.77 -12.64
C ALA A 16 -14.61 -11.64 -11.77
N GLU A 17 -14.99 -10.43 -11.38
CA GLU A 17 -16.18 -10.19 -10.55
C GLU A 17 -17.47 -10.74 -11.18
N SER A 18 -17.63 -10.59 -12.50
CA SER A 18 -18.81 -11.10 -13.21
C SER A 18 -18.89 -12.63 -13.28
N VAL A 19 -17.75 -13.31 -13.12
CA VAL A 19 -17.65 -14.78 -13.24
C VAL A 19 -17.61 -15.45 -11.88
N THR A 20 -16.86 -14.88 -10.94
CA THR A 20 -16.57 -15.49 -9.62
C THR A 20 -17.28 -14.78 -8.47
N GLY A 21 -17.87 -13.60 -8.71
CA GLY A 21 -18.39 -12.73 -7.66
C GLY A 21 -17.29 -12.02 -6.85
N VAL A 22 -16.02 -12.15 -7.23
CA VAL A 22 -14.88 -11.60 -6.48
C VAL A 22 -14.07 -10.67 -7.36
N LYS A 23 -13.94 -9.41 -6.93
CA LYS A 23 -13.07 -8.43 -7.57
C LYS A 23 -11.64 -8.51 -7.01
N PRO A 24 -10.62 -8.82 -7.82
CA PRO A 24 -9.23 -8.89 -7.36
C PRO A 24 -8.71 -7.52 -6.90
N ARG A 25 -8.13 -7.45 -5.69
CA ARG A 25 -7.58 -6.20 -5.11
C ARG A 25 -6.08 -6.21 -4.88
N ILE A 26 -5.44 -7.38 -4.97
CA ILE A 26 -4.00 -7.56 -4.77
C ILE A 26 -3.48 -8.35 -5.96
N LEU A 27 -2.60 -7.73 -6.75
CA LEU A 27 -2.19 -8.25 -8.06
C LEU A 27 -0.67 -8.37 -8.17
N GLY A 28 -0.21 -9.36 -8.93
CA GLY A 28 1.19 -9.59 -9.21
C GLY A 28 1.35 -10.76 -10.17
N VAL A 29 2.49 -10.83 -10.85
CA VAL A 29 2.80 -11.92 -11.78
C VAL A 29 4.16 -12.54 -11.41
N PRO A 30 4.26 -13.24 -10.27
CA PRO A 30 5.54 -13.63 -9.70
C PRO A 30 6.38 -14.49 -10.64
N GLY A 31 7.63 -14.09 -10.88
CA GLY A 31 8.56 -14.80 -11.75
C GLY A 31 8.31 -14.62 -13.25
N LEU A 32 7.37 -13.76 -13.64
CA LEU A 32 7.00 -13.49 -15.03
C LEU A 32 6.65 -12.01 -15.28
N ASP A 33 6.98 -11.14 -14.33
CA ASP A 33 6.69 -9.71 -14.34
C ASP A 33 7.79 -8.93 -15.05
N THR A 34 8.06 -9.25 -16.32
CA THR A 34 8.91 -8.41 -17.17
C THR A 34 8.43 -6.96 -17.17
N LYS A 35 9.28 -6.01 -17.56
CA LYS A 35 8.92 -4.60 -17.59
C LYS A 35 7.61 -4.35 -18.35
N GLU A 36 7.43 -5.00 -19.49
CA GLU A 36 6.22 -4.90 -20.33
C GLU A 36 4.98 -5.44 -19.61
N VAL A 37 5.13 -6.54 -18.87
CA VAL A 37 4.06 -7.11 -18.04
C VAL A 37 3.74 -6.19 -16.87
N ALA A 38 4.75 -5.62 -16.20
CA ALA A 38 4.58 -4.67 -15.11
C ALA A 38 3.85 -3.39 -15.57
N VAL A 39 4.19 -2.86 -16.75
CA VAL A 39 3.48 -1.73 -17.36
C VAL A 39 2.00 -2.06 -17.61
N ALA A 40 1.72 -3.23 -18.18
CA ALA A 40 0.34 -3.66 -18.41
C ALA A 40 -0.43 -3.90 -17.11
N LEU A 41 0.24 -4.46 -16.09
CA LEU A 41 -0.34 -4.69 -14.77
C LEU A 41 -0.73 -3.37 -14.11
N ALA A 42 0.08 -2.30 -14.27
CA ALA A 42 -0.22 -0.97 -13.75
C ALA A 42 -1.60 -0.47 -14.18
N SER A 43 -1.90 -0.57 -15.48
CA SER A 43 -3.19 -0.16 -16.05
C SER A 43 -4.37 -1.00 -15.53
N VAL A 44 -4.13 -2.30 -15.26
CA VAL A 44 -5.15 -3.18 -14.67
C VAL A 44 -5.40 -2.82 -13.21
N CYS A 45 -4.34 -2.56 -12.43
CA CYS A 45 -4.46 -2.11 -11.05
C CYS A 45 -5.30 -0.83 -10.94
N GLN A 46 -5.08 0.15 -11.81
CA GLN A 46 -5.85 1.40 -11.84
C GLN A 46 -7.34 1.15 -12.10
N LYS A 47 -7.67 0.35 -13.12
CA LYS A 47 -9.06 0.01 -13.47
C LYS A 47 -9.78 -0.74 -12.35
N LEU A 48 -9.07 -1.65 -11.69
CA LEU A 48 -9.61 -2.47 -10.60
C LEU A 48 -9.56 -1.79 -9.25
N ARG A 49 -8.94 -0.60 -9.11
CA ARG A 49 -8.58 -0.04 -7.80
C ARG A 49 -7.86 -1.09 -6.94
N ALA A 50 -6.94 -1.83 -7.57
CA ALA A 50 -6.13 -2.85 -6.94
C ALA A 50 -4.71 -2.34 -6.71
N PHE A 51 -3.94 -3.07 -5.90
CA PHE A 51 -2.54 -2.77 -5.63
C PHE A 51 -1.64 -3.88 -6.19
N GLY A 52 -0.60 -3.49 -6.92
CA GLY A 52 0.30 -4.38 -7.64
C GLY A 52 1.70 -4.46 -7.02
N TYR A 53 2.20 -5.68 -6.81
CA TYR A 53 3.61 -5.91 -6.45
C TYR A 53 4.37 -6.45 -7.64
N ILE A 54 5.44 -5.76 -8.03
CA ILE A 54 6.30 -6.12 -9.16
C ILE A 54 7.76 -6.21 -8.72
N SER A 55 8.53 -7.05 -9.38
CA SER A 55 9.97 -7.16 -9.18
C SER A 55 10.70 -6.10 -9.99
N ALA A 56 11.90 -5.71 -9.54
CA ALA A 56 12.86 -5.02 -10.40
C ALA A 56 13.45 -6.04 -11.40
N TRP A 57 12.65 -6.38 -12.41
CA TRP A 57 12.87 -7.54 -13.27
C TRP A 57 14.24 -7.53 -13.93
N GLY A 58 15.01 -8.61 -13.71
CA GLY A 58 16.33 -8.81 -14.30
C GLY A 58 17.46 -7.97 -13.68
N CYS A 59 17.15 -7.03 -12.77
CA CYS A 59 18.16 -6.18 -12.15
C CYS A 59 19.04 -6.96 -11.15
N LYS A 60 20.34 -6.68 -11.15
CA LYS A 60 21.35 -7.30 -10.29
C LYS A 60 22.03 -6.31 -9.36
N THR A 61 22.04 -5.03 -9.71
CA THR A 61 22.66 -3.97 -8.90
C THR A 61 21.65 -2.93 -8.44
N ILE A 62 21.94 -2.25 -7.34
CA ILE A 62 21.10 -1.15 -6.82
C ILE A 62 20.91 -0.06 -7.88
N SER A 63 21.96 0.25 -8.66
CA SER A 63 21.88 1.25 -9.74
C SER A 63 20.85 0.86 -10.80
N GLU A 64 20.88 -0.39 -11.27
CA GLU A 64 19.90 -0.91 -12.23
C GLU A 64 18.49 -0.90 -11.66
N VAL A 65 18.33 -1.26 -10.38
CA VAL A 65 17.04 -1.26 -9.69
C VAL A 65 16.45 0.14 -9.61
N LYS A 66 17.28 1.14 -9.27
CA LYS A 66 16.87 2.56 -9.22
C LYS A 66 16.46 3.05 -10.62
N ALA A 67 17.22 2.71 -11.65
CA ALA A 67 16.88 3.05 -13.03
C ALA A 67 15.60 2.33 -13.50
N TYR A 68 15.39 1.07 -13.11
CA TYR A 68 14.17 0.33 -13.41
C TYR A 68 12.94 0.99 -12.78
N ARG A 69 13.04 1.38 -11.51
CA ARG A 69 11.95 2.05 -10.78
C ARG A 69 11.50 3.35 -11.45
N GLN A 70 12.39 4.09 -12.11
CA GLN A 70 12.05 5.33 -12.83
C GLN A 70 11.11 5.14 -14.02
N ASN A 71 10.87 3.90 -14.48
CA ASN A 71 9.91 3.63 -15.57
C ASN A 71 8.44 3.72 -15.13
N PHE A 72 8.16 3.91 -13.83
CA PHE A 72 6.81 3.87 -13.26
C PHE A 72 6.50 5.15 -12.49
N SER A 73 5.25 5.61 -12.59
CA SER A 73 4.70 6.74 -11.82
C SER A 73 3.38 6.40 -11.11
N GLN A 74 2.95 5.13 -11.20
CA GLN A 74 1.64 4.70 -10.73
C GLN A 74 1.65 4.43 -9.23
N ARG A 75 0.83 5.16 -8.48
CA ARG A 75 0.62 4.95 -7.05
C ARG A 75 0.12 3.55 -6.68
N GLU A 76 -0.41 2.80 -7.65
CA GLU A 76 -0.90 1.43 -7.51
C GLU A 76 0.20 0.38 -7.55
N LEU A 77 1.45 0.74 -7.86
CA LEU A 77 2.55 -0.21 -7.96
C LEU A 77 3.56 -0.05 -6.84
N MET A 78 4.15 -1.17 -6.42
CA MET A 78 5.32 -1.25 -5.56
C MET A 78 6.38 -2.13 -6.22
N VAL A 79 7.57 -1.57 -6.44
CA VAL A 79 8.74 -2.32 -6.91
C VAL A 79 9.44 -2.96 -5.72
N ILE A 80 9.73 -4.25 -5.83
CA ILE A 80 10.43 -5.04 -4.82
C ILE A 80 11.75 -5.56 -5.40
N TRP A 81 12.82 -5.45 -4.63
CA TRP A 81 14.10 -6.09 -4.94
C TRP A 81 14.93 -6.27 -3.67
N PRO A 82 15.64 -7.40 -3.47
CA PRO A 82 15.73 -8.57 -4.36
C PRO A 82 14.64 -9.61 -4.06
N ASP A 83 14.87 -10.90 -4.35
CA ASP A 83 13.96 -12.01 -4.02
C ASP A 83 14.37 -12.73 -2.72
N PHE A 84 13.46 -13.53 -2.17
CA PHE A 84 13.82 -14.48 -1.12
C PHE A 84 14.39 -15.78 -1.71
N LEU A 85 15.02 -16.56 -0.86
CA LEU A 85 15.40 -17.95 -1.12
C LEU A 85 14.59 -18.87 -0.21
N ALA A 86 14.27 -20.07 -0.67
CA ALA A 86 13.64 -21.12 0.12
C ALA A 86 14.12 -22.51 -0.32
N TRP A 87 14.00 -23.50 0.57
CA TRP A 87 14.26 -24.89 0.22
C TRP A 87 13.11 -25.45 -0.60
N ASP A 88 13.40 -25.95 -1.79
CA ASP A 88 12.46 -26.69 -2.62
C ASP A 88 12.60 -28.19 -2.35
N THR A 89 11.55 -28.78 -1.79
CA THR A 89 11.50 -30.21 -1.45
C THR A 89 11.42 -31.13 -2.66
N VAL A 90 10.97 -30.63 -3.83
CA VAL A 90 10.87 -31.41 -5.06
C VAL A 90 12.25 -31.59 -5.68
N THR A 91 13.01 -30.50 -5.81
CA THR A 91 14.37 -30.54 -6.38
C THR A 91 15.44 -30.81 -5.32
N SER A 92 15.12 -30.74 -4.03
CA SER A 92 16.06 -30.83 -2.92
C SER A 92 17.21 -29.83 -3.03
N THR A 93 16.88 -28.60 -3.41
CA THR A 93 17.84 -27.49 -3.53
C THR A 93 17.25 -26.19 -3.03
N THR A 94 18.10 -25.20 -2.76
CA THR A 94 17.65 -23.82 -2.52
C THR A 94 17.24 -23.18 -3.84
N ALA A 95 16.00 -22.70 -3.93
CA ALA A 95 15.45 -22.04 -5.10
C ALA A 95 14.95 -20.63 -4.76
N THR A 96 14.71 -19.83 -5.80
CA THR A 96 14.11 -18.50 -5.67
C THR A 96 12.68 -18.63 -5.14
N ALA A 97 12.41 -17.94 -4.04
CA ALA A 97 11.07 -17.69 -3.55
C ALA A 97 10.71 -16.24 -3.88
N TYR A 98 9.99 -16.05 -4.99
CA TYR A 98 9.69 -14.71 -5.52
C TYR A 98 9.10 -13.80 -4.45
N ALA A 99 9.75 -12.66 -4.21
CA ALA A 99 9.33 -11.72 -3.18
C ALA A 99 7.95 -11.14 -3.49
N THR A 100 7.62 -10.96 -4.78
CA THR A 100 6.28 -10.56 -5.21
C THR A 100 5.21 -11.58 -4.81
N ALA A 101 5.45 -12.90 -4.95
CA ALA A 101 4.52 -13.92 -4.47
C ALA A 101 4.33 -13.87 -2.95
N ARG A 102 5.43 -13.68 -2.19
CA ARG A 102 5.37 -13.53 -0.73
C ARG A 102 4.64 -12.25 -0.33
N ALA A 103 4.81 -11.17 -1.07
CA ALA A 103 4.12 -9.90 -0.86
C ALA A 103 2.62 -10.05 -1.05
N LEU A 104 2.16 -10.72 -2.12
CA LEU A 104 0.73 -10.99 -2.36
C LEU A 104 0.08 -11.71 -1.18
N GLY A 105 0.67 -12.84 -0.75
CA GLY A 105 0.14 -13.63 0.36
C GLY A 105 0.20 -12.88 1.69
N LEU A 106 1.31 -12.18 1.95
CA LEU A 106 1.46 -11.39 3.17
C LEU A 106 0.49 -10.21 3.19
N ARG A 107 0.22 -9.59 2.05
CA ARG A 107 -0.73 -8.49 1.96
C ARG A 107 -2.14 -8.93 2.33
N ALA A 108 -2.58 -10.07 1.81
CA ALA A 108 -3.86 -10.66 2.17
C ALA A 108 -3.94 -10.99 3.67
N LYS A 109 -2.85 -11.53 4.24
CA LYS A 109 -2.77 -11.79 5.67
C LYS A 109 -2.88 -10.52 6.51
N ILE A 110 -2.13 -9.47 6.16
CA ILE A 110 -2.17 -8.19 6.89
C ILE A 110 -3.59 -7.60 6.80
N ASP A 111 -4.26 -7.67 5.66
CA ASP A 111 -5.63 -7.15 5.52
C ASP A 111 -6.62 -7.83 6.45
N GLN A 112 -6.47 -9.14 6.63
CA GLN A 112 -7.34 -9.93 7.50
C GLN A 112 -7.05 -9.71 8.99
N GLU A 113 -5.78 -9.60 9.37
CA GLU A 113 -5.36 -9.59 10.78
C GLU A 113 -5.19 -8.19 11.37
N GLN A 114 -4.78 -7.22 10.55
CA GLN A 114 -4.45 -5.85 10.98
C GLN A 114 -5.25 -4.81 10.22
N GLY A 115 -5.57 -5.05 8.94
CA GLY A 115 -6.28 -4.13 8.06
C GLY A 115 -5.40 -3.49 6.99
N TRP A 116 -6.06 -2.88 6.00
CA TRP A 116 -5.39 -2.24 4.84
C TRP A 116 -4.52 -1.03 5.23
N HIS A 117 -4.79 -0.43 6.40
CA HIS A 117 -4.06 0.75 6.89
C HIS A 117 -2.63 0.40 7.33
N LYS A 118 -2.33 -0.88 7.61
CA LYS A 118 -0.97 -1.37 7.85
C LYS A 118 -0.26 -1.66 6.54
N THR A 119 0.96 -1.15 6.37
CA THR A 119 1.82 -1.41 5.19
C THR A 119 2.48 -2.79 5.24
N LEU A 120 2.99 -3.27 4.11
CA LEU A 120 3.76 -4.51 3.96
C LEU A 120 5.05 -4.52 4.82
N SER A 121 5.64 -3.33 5.01
CA SER A 121 6.92 -3.15 5.71
C SER A 121 6.91 -3.69 7.14
N ASN A 122 8.05 -4.27 7.54
CA ASN A 122 8.36 -4.77 8.88
C ASN A 122 7.45 -5.90 9.39
N VAL A 123 6.80 -6.64 8.49
CA VAL A 123 6.03 -7.85 8.84
C VAL A 123 6.85 -9.10 8.51
N GLY A 124 6.85 -10.06 9.43
CA GLY A 124 7.63 -11.31 9.29
C GLY A 124 7.16 -12.18 8.12
N VAL A 125 8.11 -12.70 7.36
CA VAL A 125 7.88 -13.59 6.21
C VAL A 125 8.21 -15.03 6.59
N ASN A 126 7.26 -15.93 6.37
CA ASN A 126 7.40 -17.36 6.64
C ASN A 126 7.94 -18.12 5.42
N GLY A 127 8.59 -19.26 5.67
CA GLY A 127 8.97 -20.21 4.62
C GLY A 127 10.08 -19.73 3.70
N VAL A 128 10.97 -18.86 4.20
CA VAL A 128 12.15 -18.35 3.49
C VAL A 128 13.41 -18.59 4.33
N THR A 129 14.52 -18.87 3.67
CA THR A 129 15.80 -19.25 4.26
C THR A 129 16.91 -18.25 3.98
N GLY A 130 16.71 -17.33 3.03
CA GLY A 130 17.70 -16.34 2.62
C GLY A 130 17.12 -15.25 1.74
N ILE A 131 18.02 -14.37 1.30
CA ILE A 131 17.75 -13.27 0.36
C ILE A 131 18.69 -13.49 -0.84
N SER A 132 18.19 -13.30 -2.06
CA SER A 132 18.89 -13.68 -3.30
C SER A 132 20.02 -12.73 -3.69
N ALA A 133 20.09 -11.54 -3.08
CA ALA A 133 21.17 -10.59 -3.22
C ALA A 133 21.48 -9.94 -1.87
N SER A 134 22.74 -9.57 -1.65
CA SER A 134 23.14 -8.83 -0.46
C SER A 134 22.54 -7.43 -0.48
N VAL A 135 21.89 -7.06 0.62
CA VAL A 135 21.42 -5.70 0.89
C VAL A 135 21.96 -5.35 2.27
N PHE A 136 22.91 -4.41 2.33
CA PHE A 136 23.37 -3.90 3.60
C PHE A 136 22.25 -3.10 4.29
N TRP A 137 22.00 -3.42 5.55
CA TRP A 137 21.02 -2.74 6.40
C TRP A 137 21.57 -2.72 7.82
N ASP A 138 21.45 -1.56 8.45
CA ASP A 138 21.74 -1.33 9.85
C ASP A 138 20.70 -0.36 10.42
N LEU A 139 20.41 -0.48 11.72
CA LEU A 139 19.38 0.34 12.36
C LEU A 139 19.87 1.75 12.73
N GLN A 140 21.17 1.91 12.93
CA GLN A 140 21.80 3.14 13.43
C GLN A 140 22.58 3.88 12.35
N GLU A 141 23.06 3.17 11.33
CA GLU A 141 23.76 3.77 10.19
C GLU A 141 22.78 4.33 9.17
N SER A 142 23.09 5.51 8.65
CA SER A 142 22.35 6.15 7.55
C SER A 142 23.06 5.92 6.22
N GLY A 143 22.30 5.78 5.14
CA GLY A 143 22.86 5.63 3.80
C GLY A 143 23.23 4.18 3.47
N THR A 144 22.57 3.23 4.14
CA THR A 144 22.69 1.80 3.83
C THR A 144 22.09 1.49 2.46
N ASP A 145 22.38 0.31 1.91
CA ASP A 145 21.76 -0.13 0.64
C ASP A 145 20.23 -0.10 0.72
N ALA A 146 19.70 -0.48 1.88
CA ALA A 146 18.28 -0.44 2.15
C ALA A 146 17.71 0.99 2.18
N ASP A 147 18.45 1.97 2.70
CA ASP A 147 18.04 3.37 2.66
C ASP A 147 18.03 3.89 1.23
N LEU A 148 19.08 3.63 0.46
CA LEU A 148 19.20 4.05 -0.94
C LEU A 148 18.08 3.50 -1.82
N LEU A 149 17.68 2.25 -1.60
CA LEU A 149 16.55 1.62 -2.29
C LEU A 149 15.23 2.25 -1.87
N ASN A 150 14.99 2.41 -0.57
CA ASN A 150 13.75 2.99 -0.05
C ASN A 150 13.56 4.45 -0.47
N GLU A 151 14.60 5.28 -0.36
CA GLU A 151 14.57 6.66 -0.83
C GLU A 151 14.21 6.77 -2.31
N SER A 152 14.59 5.76 -3.09
CA SER A 152 14.26 5.66 -4.52
C SER A 152 12.88 5.05 -4.80
N GLY A 153 12.08 4.76 -3.77
CA GLY A 153 10.75 4.16 -3.90
C GLY A 153 10.77 2.66 -4.22
N VAL A 154 11.81 1.94 -3.80
CA VAL A 154 11.93 0.48 -3.94
C VAL A 154 11.89 -0.17 -2.57
N THR A 155 11.00 -1.15 -2.40
CA THR A 155 10.92 -1.96 -1.19
C THR A 155 11.97 -3.06 -1.24
N THR A 156 12.77 -3.18 -0.18
CA THR A 156 13.81 -4.19 -0.07
C THR A 156 13.49 -5.25 0.96
N LEU A 157 14.42 -6.18 1.18
CA LEU A 157 14.31 -7.28 2.12
C LEU A 157 15.42 -7.17 3.15
N ILE A 158 15.09 -7.36 4.44
CA ILE A 158 16.07 -7.38 5.53
C ILE A 158 15.94 -8.65 6.37
N ARG A 159 16.94 -8.89 7.21
CA ARG A 159 16.91 -9.94 8.23
C ARG A 159 17.18 -9.36 9.61
N ARG A 160 16.11 -9.11 10.36
CA ARG A 160 16.12 -8.71 11.77
C ARG A 160 14.94 -9.38 12.47
N ASP A 161 15.24 -10.25 13.44
CA ASP A 161 14.23 -11.08 14.12
C ASP A 161 13.34 -11.84 13.13
N GLY A 162 13.98 -12.43 12.12
CA GLY A 162 13.35 -13.05 10.95
C GLY A 162 13.54 -12.25 9.66
N PHE A 163 13.01 -12.78 8.56
CA PHE A 163 13.00 -12.11 7.26
C PHE A 163 11.79 -11.19 7.13
N ARG A 164 12.00 -10.00 6.58
CA ARG A 164 10.97 -8.95 6.51
C ARG A 164 11.09 -8.17 5.22
N PHE A 165 9.95 -7.68 4.72
CA PHE A 165 9.95 -6.56 3.78
C PHE A 165 10.36 -5.28 4.52
N TRP A 166 11.11 -4.43 3.84
CA TRP A 166 11.60 -3.17 4.36
C TRP A 166 11.40 -2.09 3.31
N GLY A 167 10.33 -1.32 3.51
CA GLY A 167 9.86 -0.33 2.56
C GLY A 167 8.35 -0.35 2.44
N ASN A 168 7.78 0.83 2.30
CA ASN A 168 6.33 1.06 2.22
C ASN A 168 5.96 2.11 1.17
N ARG A 169 6.92 2.56 0.37
CA ARG A 169 6.70 3.55 -0.68
C ARG A 169 6.18 2.92 -1.97
N THR A 170 5.36 3.65 -2.70
CA THR A 170 4.76 3.25 -3.98
C THR A 170 5.55 3.80 -5.16
N CYS A 171 5.04 3.56 -6.37
CA CYS A 171 5.58 4.16 -7.57
C CYS A 171 5.10 5.59 -7.85
N SER A 172 4.26 6.17 -6.98
CA SER A 172 3.58 7.46 -7.19
C SER A 172 4.53 8.62 -7.53
N ASP A 173 4.11 9.45 -8.48
CA ASP A 173 4.66 10.78 -8.73
C ASP A 173 3.95 11.88 -7.91
N ASP A 174 2.77 11.60 -7.35
CA ASP A 174 2.08 12.43 -6.39
C ASP A 174 2.55 12.11 -4.94
N PRO A 175 3.14 13.08 -4.21
CA PRO A 175 3.56 12.90 -2.83
C PRO A 175 2.43 12.51 -1.87
N LEU A 176 1.17 12.85 -2.19
CA LEU A 176 0.00 12.45 -1.39
C LEU A 176 -0.26 10.94 -1.40
N PHE A 177 0.32 10.20 -2.35
CA PHE A 177 0.20 8.75 -2.45
C PHE A 177 1.56 8.04 -2.35
N LEU A 178 2.51 8.69 -1.69
CA LEU A 178 3.84 8.14 -1.47
C LEU A 178 3.81 6.76 -0.79
N PHE A 179 2.91 6.54 0.17
CA PHE A 179 2.85 5.29 0.93
C PHE A 179 1.77 4.33 0.42
N GLU A 180 2.08 3.02 0.48
CA GLU A 180 1.18 1.93 0.10
C GLU A 180 -0.20 2.08 0.72
N ASN A 181 -0.26 2.29 2.03
CA ASN A 181 -1.52 2.37 2.76
C ASN A 181 -2.34 3.61 2.39
N TYR A 182 -1.72 4.67 1.87
CA TYR A 182 -2.44 5.86 1.40
C TYR A 182 -3.18 5.52 0.10
N THR A 183 -2.49 4.88 -0.86
CA THR A 183 -3.14 4.39 -2.08
C THR A 183 -4.28 3.46 -1.74
N ARG A 184 -4.02 2.49 -0.87
CA ARG A 184 -5.00 1.47 -0.49
C ARG A 184 -6.19 2.02 0.27
N THR A 185 -5.98 3.00 1.16
CA THR A 185 -7.08 3.67 1.87
C THR A 185 -8.04 4.33 0.88
N ALA A 186 -7.51 5.07 -0.11
CA ALA A 186 -8.34 5.69 -1.13
C ALA A 186 -9.16 4.68 -1.94
N GLN A 187 -8.54 3.56 -2.33
CA GLN A 187 -9.20 2.50 -3.09
C GLN A 187 -10.34 1.86 -2.27
N VAL A 188 -10.05 1.48 -1.03
CA VAL A 188 -11.03 0.88 -0.12
C VAL A 188 -12.18 1.83 0.18
N LEU A 189 -11.91 3.11 0.45
CA LEU A 189 -12.96 4.11 0.70
C LEU A 189 -13.84 4.30 -0.53
N ALA A 190 -13.25 4.46 -1.72
CA ALA A 190 -14.01 4.67 -2.95
C ALA A 190 -14.93 3.49 -3.28
N ASP A 191 -14.51 2.25 -2.99
CA ASP A 191 -15.34 1.07 -3.17
C ASP A 191 -16.40 0.93 -2.07
N THR A 192 -16.00 1.11 -0.79
CA THR A 192 -16.91 1.03 0.36
C THR A 192 -18.08 2.00 0.22
N MET A 193 -17.81 3.26 -0.15
CA MET A 193 -18.87 4.25 -0.29
C MET A 193 -19.77 3.97 -1.50
N ALA A 194 -19.21 3.53 -2.63
CA ALA A 194 -19.99 3.20 -3.82
C ALA A 194 -20.91 2.00 -3.57
N GLU A 195 -20.37 0.91 -3.03
CA GLU A 195 -21.10 -0.34 -2.78
C GLU A 195 -22.21 -0.13 -1.73
N ALA A 196 -21.92 0.60 -0.65
CA ALA A 196 -22.90 0.87 0.42
C ALA A 196 -24.09 1.73 -0.03
N HIS A 197 -23.95 2.50 -1.12
CA HIS A 197 -24.99 3.41 -1.62
C HIS A 197 -25.63 2.94 -2.92
N MET A 198 -25.41 1.68 -3.34
CA MET A 198 -26.08 1.08 -4.49
C MET A 198 -27.62 1.19 -4.42
N TRP A 199 -28.18 1.16 -3.21
CA TRP A 199 -29.63 1.32 -2.98
C TRP A 199 -30.19 2.68 -3.44
N ALA A 200 -29.35 3.71 -3.54
CA ALA A 200 -29.75 5.06 -3.91
C ALA A 200 -29.82 5.26 -5.43
N VAL A 201 -29.22 4.35 -6.20
CA VAL A 201 -29.23 4.39 -7.67
C VAL A 201 -30.67 4.30 -8.18
N ASP A 202 -30.99 5.12 -9.18
CA ASP A 202 -32.31 5.26 -9.83
C ASP A 202 -33.47 5.72 -8.92
N LYS A 203 -33.19 6.14 -7.69
CA LYS A 203 -34.21 6.78 -6.85
C LYS A 203 -34.42 8.25 -7.25
N PRO A 204 -35.63 8.80 -7.08
CA PRO A 204 -35.88 10.22 -7.30
C PRO A 204 -34.96 11.10 -6.44
N ILE A 205 -34.28 12.06 -7.06
CA ILE A 205 -33.45 13.02 -6.33
C ILE A 205 -34.37 13.91 -5.49
N THR A 206 -34.24 13.81 -4.17
CA THR A 206 -34.95 14.62 -3.19
C THR A 206 -33.97 15.12 -2.14
N ALA A 207 -34.31 16.20 -1.45
CA ALA A 207 -33.49 16.70 -0.35
C ALA A 207 -33.30 15.64 0.75
N THR A 208 -34.29 14.78 0.98
CA THR A 208 -34.18 13.65 1.93
C THR A 208 -33.16 12.63 1.46
N LEU A 209 -33.22 12.21 0.18
CA LEU A 209 -32.24 11.26 -0.38
C LEU A 209 -30.80 11.79 -0.23
N ILE A 210 -30.56 13.06 -0.53
CA ILE A 210 -29.24 13.68 -0.41
C ILE A 210 -28.76 13.64 1.05
N ARG A 211 -29.61 14.01 2.01
CA ARG A 211 -29.27 13.95 3.45
C ARG A 211 -28.99 12.53 3.91
N ASP A 212 -29.81 11.56 3.51
CA ASP A 212 -29.63 10.15 3.88
C ASP A 212 -28.27 9.60 3.38
N ILE A 213 -27.85 9.98 2.17
CA ILE A 213 -26.52 9.62 1.62
C ILE A 213 -25.41 10.26 2.45
N VAL A 214 -25.47 11.57 2.69
CA VAL A 214 -24.45 12.30 3.45
C VAL A 214 -24.34 11.76 4.88
N ASP A 215 -25.47 11.50 5.54
CA ASP A 215 -25.52 10.94 6.89
C ASP A 215 -24.95 9.52 6.93
N GLY A 216 -25.26 8.70 5.92
CA GLY A 216 -24.71 7.35 5.76
C GLY A 216 -23.19 7.33 5.60
N ILE A 217 -22.64 8.17 4.71
CA ILE A 217 -21.19 8.29 4.49
C ILE A 217 -20.51 8.79 5.78
N ASN A 218 -21.04 9.84 6.42
CA ASN A 218 -20.48 10.34 7.67
C ASN A 218 -20.55 9.33 8.82
N ALA A 219 -21.61 8.51 8.88
CA ALA A 219 -21.68 7.39 9.82
C ALA A 219 -20.55 6.38 9.59
N LYS A 220 -20.26 6.06 8.32
CA LYS A 220 -19.15 5.16 7.99
C LYS A 220 -17.80 5.75 8.36
N PHE A 221 -17.57 7.05 8.13
CA PHE A 221 -16.32 7.69 8.55
C PHE A 221 -16.12 7.67 10.06
N ARG A 222 -17.18 7.91 10.85
CA ARG A 222 -17.11 7.77 12.32
C ARG A 222 -16.70 6.36 12.73
N GLU A 223 -17.28 5.33 12.12
CA GLU A 223 -16.91 3.92 12.38
C GLU A 223 -15.43 3.66 12.04
N LEU A 224 -14.97 4.08 10.86
CA LEU A 224 -13.60 3.87 10.41
C LEU A 224 -12.58 4.59 11.30
N LYS A 225 -12.90 5.82 11.75
CA LYS A 225 -12.10 6.59 12.70
C LYS A 225 -12.03 5.90 14.05
N THR A 226 -13.16 5.48 14.62
CA THR A 226 -13.21 4.77 15.90
C THR A 226 -12.37 3.50 15.87
N ASN A 227 -12.36 2.79 14.75
CA ASN A 227 -11.57 1.57 14.56
C ASN A 227 -10.11 1.84 14.12
N GLY A 228 -9.69 3.09 13.97
CA GLY A 228 -8.32 3.47 13.63
C GLY A 228 -7.90 3.19 12.18
N TYR A 229 -8.85 2.99 11.25
CA TYR A 229 -8.54 2.79 9.82
C TYR A 229 -8.15 4.09 9.10
N ILE A 230 -8.60 5.23 9.62
CA ILE A 230 -8.31 6.58 9.15
C ILE A 230 -8.14 7.50 10.36
N VAL A 231 -7.52 8.67 10.17
CA VAL A 231 -7.44 9.71 11.21
C VAL A 231 -8.79 10.42 11.36
N ASP A 232 -9.36 10.86 10.23
CA ASP A 232 -10.69 11.45 10.15
C ASP A 232 -11.20 11.47 8.71
N GLY A 233 -12.48 11.81 8.53
CA GLY A 233 -13.09 12.09 7.23
C GLY A 233 -14.48 12.69 7.37
N SER A 234 -14.88 13.47 6.37
CA SER A 234 -16.17 14.14 6.36
C SER A 234 -16.78 14.16 4.96
N CYS A 235 -18.10 14.19 4.90
CA CYS A 235 -18.87 14.23 3.67
C CYS A 235 -19.91 15.34 3.74
N TRP A 236 -20.09 16.06 2.63
CA TRP A 236 -21.05 17.15 2.52
C TRP A 236 -21.63 17.25 1.10
N PHE A 237 -22.74 17.97 1.00
CA PHE A 237 -23.33 18.36 -0.27
C PHE A 237 -22.88 19.78 -0.60
N SER A 238 -22.34 19.99 -1.81
CA SER A 238 -21.96 21.30 -2.33
C SER A 238 -22.97 21.76 -3.39
N GLU A 239 -23.57 22.94 -3.19
CA GLU A 239 -24.43 23.55 -4.21
C GLU A 239 -23.65 23.96 -5.46
N GLU A 240 -22.38 24.35 -5.31
CA GLU A 240 -21.52 24.73 -6.43
C GLU A 240 -21.26 23.55 -7.38
N SER A 241 -21.17 22.33 -6.85
CA SER A 241 -21.00 21.10 -7.63
C SER A 241 -22.31 20.57 -8.23
N ASN A 242 -23.47 21.14 -7.88
CA ASN A 242 -24.79 20.60 -8.18
C ASN A 242 -25.77 21.66 -8.69
N ASP A 243 -25.42 22.32 -9.79
CA ASP A 243 -26.30 23.28 -10.45
C ASP A 243 -27.58 22.63 -11.05
N ALA A 244 -28.52 23.48 -11.47
CA ALA A 244 -29.81 23.02 -12.00
C ALA A 244 -29.67 22.17 -13.28
N GLU A 245 -28.66 22.43 -14.11
CA GLU A 245 -28.41 21.65 -15.33
C GLU A 245 -27.92 20.23 -15.01
N THR A 246 -27.03 20.13 -14.03
CA THR A 246 -26.49 18.87 -13.49
C THR A 246 -27.60 17.99 -12.92
N LEU A 247 -28.44 18.57 -12.05
CA LEU A 247 -29.56 17.86 -11.42
C LEU A 247 -30.62 17.45 -12.46
N LYS A 248 -30.89 18.31 -13.46
CA LYS A 248 -31.79 17.99 -14.57
C LYS A 248 -31.26 16.84 -15.44
N ALA A 249 -29.95 16.69 -15.53
CA ALA A 249 -29.30 15.56 -16.19
C ALA A 249 -29.28 14.28 -15.33
N GLY A 250 -29.90 14.29 -14.14
CA GLY A 250 -29.96 13.14 -13.23
C GLY A 250 -28.64 12.84 -12.53
N LYS A 251 -27.73 13.82 -12.46
CA LYS A 251 -26.43 13.69 -11.81
C LYS A 251 -26.47 14.33 -10.43
N LEU A 252 -25.83 13.69 -9.46
CA LEU A 252 -25.66 14.18 -8.10
C LEU A 252 -24.19 13.98 -7.70
N TYR A 253 -23.54 15.06 -7.29
CA TYR A 253 -22.18 15.05 -6.77
C TYR A 253 -22.22 15.20 -5.24
N ILE A 254 -21.52 14.30 -4.56
CA ILE A 254 -21.35 14.32 -3.11
C ILE A 254 -19.86 14.37 -2.85
N ASP A 255 -19.44 15.41 -2.15
CA ASP A 255 -18.03 15.65 -1.84
C ASP A 255 -17.67 14.98 -0.50
N TYR A 256 -16.46 14.46 -0.43
CA TYR A 256 -15.90 13.98 0.83
C TYR A 256 -14.38 14.10 0.85
N ASP A 257 -13.85 14.28 2.05
CA ASP A 257 -12.42 14.26 2.34
C ASP A 257 -12.09 13.22 3.43
N TYR A 258 -10.81 12.87 3.51
CA TYR A 258 -10.31 11.94 4.52
C TYR A 258 -8.80 12.11 4.72
N THR A 259 -8.32 11.70 5.89
CA THR A 259 -6.89 11.61 6.20
C THR A 259 -6.52 10.16 6.50
N PRO A 260 -5.69 9.49 5.66
CA PRO A 260 -5.21 8.15 5.95
C PRO A 260 -4.24 8.14 7.15
N VAL A 261 -4.06 6.99 7.80
CA VAL A 261 -3.13 6.87 8.94
C VAL A 261 -1.67 6.90 8.44
N PRO A 262 -0.83 7.86 8.86
CA PRO A 262 0.57 7.90 8.45
C PRO A 262 1.36 6.70 8.98
N PRO A 263 2.13 5.98 8.15
CA PRO A 263 3.08 5.02 8.67
C PRO A 263 4.26 5.77 9.31
N LEU A 264 4.75 5.27 10.45
CA LEU A 264 5.99 5.77 11.06
C LEU A 264 7.20 5.21 10.30
N GLU A 265 7.53 5.84 9.16
CA GLU A 265 8.64 5.42 8.30
C GLU A 265 10.01 5.70 8.94
N ASN A 266 10.17 6.84 9.62
CA ASN A 266 11.43 7.24 10.26
C ASN A 266 11.19 7.73 11.69
N LEU A 267 11.85 7.09 12.65
CA LEU A 267 11.87 7.49 14.05
C LEU A 267 13.26 7.99 14.44
N THR A 268 13.43 9.30 14.57
CA THR A 268 14.69 9.90 15.02
C THR A 268 14.67 10.18 16.53
N LEU A 269 15.54 9.52 17.28
CA LEU A 269 15.76 9.81 18.70
C LEU A 269 16.78 10.94 18.86
N ARG A 270 16.39 12.05 19.51
CA ARG A 270 17.27 13.20 19.75
C ARG A 270 17.85 13.13 21.16
N GLN A 271 19.08 12.66 21.29
CA GLN A 271 19.80 12.59 22.56
C GLN A 271 20.35 13.98 22.96
N ARG A 272 20.33 14.28 24.26
CA ARG A 272 20.93 15.49 24.85
C ARG A 272 21.62 15.13 26.16
N ILE A 273 22.82 15.66 26.38
CA ILE A 273 23.47 15.66 27.70
C ILE A 273 22.93 16.85 28.49
N THR A 274 22.65 16.66 29.78
CA THR A 274 22.14 17.73 30.66
C THR A 274 22.68 17.60 32.07
N ASP A 275 23.09 18.74 32.65
CA ASP A 275 23.54 18.83 34.03
C ASP A 275 22.40 19.08 35.02
N LYS A 276 21.15 19.19 34.54
CA LYS A 276 19.94 19.44 35.37
C LYS A 276 19.83 18.46 36.54
N TYR A 277 20.26 17.21 36.34
CA TYR A 277 20.14 16.16 37.35
C TYR A 277 21.29 16.17 38.37
N LEU A 278 22.41 16.86 38.08
CA LEU A 278 23.51 17.01 39.02
C LEU A 278 23.15 17.92 40.19
N ALA A 279 22.29 18.93 39.96
CA ALA A 279 21.78 19.77 41.04
C ALA A 279 21.03 18.95 42.11
N ASN A 280 20.20 17.99 41.68
CA ASN A 280 19.47 17.10 42.58
C ASN A 280 20.38 16.05 43.23
N LEU A 281 21.43 15.60 42.53
CA LEU A 281 22.43 14.69 43.08
C LEU A 281 23.12 15.33 44.30
N VAL A 282 23.55 16.59 44.20
CA VAL A 282 24.17 17.32 45.32
C VAL A 282 23.21 17.46 46.51
N THR A 283 21.93 17.74 46.26
CA THR A 283 20.92 17.84 47.34
C THR A 283 20.59 16.49 47.97
N SER A 284 20.65 15.39 47.19
CA SER A 284 20.34 14.04 47.67
C SER A 284 21.37 13.48 48.66
N VAL A 285 22.62 13.96 48.63
CA VAL A 285 23.66 13.57 49.59
C VAL A 285 23.31 13.97 51.03
N ASN A 286 22.54 15.04 51.22
CA ASN A 286 22.20 15.58 52.54
C ASN A 286 20.77 15.24 53.01
N SER A 287 20.02 14.47 52.22
CA SER A 287 18.63 14.13 52.50
C SER A 287 18.55 12.63 52.82
N ASN A 288 18.49 12.27 54.11
CA ASN A 288 18.13 10.92 54.56
C ASN A 288 16.67 10.61 54.23
#